data_AF-A0AAU5Q6X1-F1
#
_entry.id   AF-A0AAU5Q6X1-F1
#
_cell.length_a   1.000
_cell.length_b   1.000
_cell.length_c   1.000
_cell.angle_alpha   90.00
_cell.angle_beta   90.00
_cell.angle_gamma   90.00
#
_symmetry.space_group_name_H-M   'P 1'
#
loop_
_entity.id
_entity.type
_entity.pdbx_description
1 polymer ?
#
loop_
_entity_poly.entity_id
_entity_poly.type
_entity_poly.pdbx_seq_one_letter_code
_entity_poly.pdbx_strand_id
1 'polypeptide(L)' 'MSDPEPTTWTIAEVAEYIGAASTDSARRTLSRWGVRATGREPGRGGASLYDREQVRTAKAARPGRGARSDLKKT' A
#
# COMPACT_ATOMS: atom_id res chain seq x y z
N MET A 1 5.94 -29.71 -0.10
CA MET A 1 4.90 -28.75 -0.51
C MET A 1 5.29 -27.42 0.09
N SER A 2 5.97 -26.57 -0.69
CA SER A 2 6.34 -25.24 -0.24
C SER A 2 5.06 -24.42 -0.16
N ASP A 3 4.57 -24.14 1.03
CA ASP A 3 3.68 -23.00 1.22
C ASP A 3 4.52 -21.78 0.84
N PRO A 4 4.25 -21.11 -0.30
CA PRO A 4 4.97 -19.91 -0.61
C PRO A 4 4.62 -18.90 0.50
N GLU A 5 5.65 -18.33 1.12
CA GLU A 5 5.55 -17.13 1.96
C GLU A 5 4.35 -16.29 1.54
N PRO A 6 3.38 -15.99 2.42
CA PRO A 6 2.10 -15.46 2.00
C PRO A 6 2.33 -14.23 1.12
N THR A 7 2.03 -14.32 -0.17
CA THR A 7 2.34 -13.27 -1.16
C THR A 7 1.51 -12.00 -0.91
N THR A 8 0.58 -12.05 0.04
CA THR A 8 -0.33 -10.98 0.41
C THR A 8 -0.03 -10.42 1.80
N TRP A 9 -0.19 -9.11 1.94
CA TRP A 9 -0.22 -8.37 3.20
C TRP A 9 -1.62 -7.90 3.52
N THR A 10 -1.95 -7.90 4.80
CA THR A 10 -3.13 -7.21 5.33
C THR A 10 -2.95 -5.70 5.22
N ILE A 11 -4.06 -4.95 5.22
CA ILE A 11 -4.03 -3.48 5.22
C ILE A 11 -3.23 -2.89 6.40
N ALA A 12 -3.14 -3.60 7.53
CA ALA A 12 -2.35 -3.19 8.69
C ALA A 12 -0.85 -3.27 8.41
N GLU A 13 -0.37 -4.41 7.91
CA GLU A 13 1.03 -4.59 7.51
C GLU A 13 1.44 -3.61 6.40
N VAL A 14 0.54 -3.38 5.43
CA VAL A 14 0.79 -2.37 4.39
C VAL A 14 0.91 -0.98 4.99
N ALA A 15 0.05 -0.61 5.96
CA ALA A 15 0.11 0.69 6.61
C ALA A 15 1.45 0.91 7.31
N GLU A 16 1.94 -0.08 8.05
CA GLU A 16 3.27 -0.05 8.66
C GLU A 16 4.37 0.09 7.61
N TYR A 17 4.31 -0.72 6.54
CA TYR A 17 5.34 -0.73 5.50
C TYR A 17 5.43 0.60 4.72
N ILE A 18 4.31 1.26 4.44
CA ILE A 18 4.30 2.55 3.71
C ILE A 18 4.43 3.76 4.63
N GLY A 19 4.40 3.56 5.95
CA GLY A 19 4.43 4.61 6.98
C GLY A 19 3.14 5.42 7.06
N ALA A 20 1.98 4.79 6.87
CA ALA A 20 0.68 5.45 7.01
C ALA A 20 0.23 5.51 8.48
N ALA A 21 -0.41 6.60 8.87
CA ALA A 21 -0.89 6.80 10.25
C ALA A 21 -2.06 5.89 10.65
N SER A 22 -2.77 5.31 9.68
CA SER A 22 -3.90 4.41 9.91
C SER A 22 -4.15 3.52 8.69
N THR A 23 -4.90 2.43 8.89
CA THR A 23 -5.33 1.52 7.82
C THR A 23 -6.20 2.21 6.77
N ASP A 24 -7.05 3.18 7.15
CA ASP A 24 -7.83 3.97 6.20
C ASP A 24 -6.93 4.89 5.36
N SER A 25 -5.95 5.54 5.99
CA SER A 25 -4.95 6.35 5.29
C SER A 25 -4.13 5.51 4.31
N ALA A 26 -3.80 4.27 4.70
CA ALA A 26 -3.13 3.33 3.82
C ALA A 26 -4.02 2.97 2.63
N ARG A 27 -5.29 2.64 2.86
CA ARG A 27 -6.24 2.32 1.78
C ARG A 27 -6.40 3.46 0.78
N ARG A 28 -6.52 4.70 1.25
CA ARG A 28 -6.58 5.88 0.37
C ARG A 28 -5.29 6.05 -0.43
N THR A 29 -4.13 5.83 0.20
CA THR A 29 -2.83 5.92 -0.47
C THR A 29 -2.68 4.85 -1.56
N LEU A 30 -3.01 3.60 -1.25
CA LEU A 30 -3.02 2.50 -2.20
C LEU A 30 -3.99 2.75 -3.35
N SER A 31 -5.19 3.25 -3.06
CA SER A 31 -6.17 3.62 -4.09
C SER A 31 -5.65 4.73 -5.01
N ARG A 32 -4.87 5.69 -4.50
CA ARG A 32 -4.21 6.73 -5.32
C ARG A 32 -3.09 6.17 -6.18
N TRP A 33 -2.42 5.12 -5.74
CA TRP A 33 -1.40 4.41 -6.53
C TRP A 33 -1.98 3.36 -7.47
N GLY A 34 -3.31 3.17 -7.47
CA GLY A 34 -3.97 2.16 -8.29
C GLY A 34 -3.82 0.72 -7.79
N VAL A 35 -3.32 0.52 -6.56
CA VAL A 35 -3.19 -0.80 -5.94
C VAL A 35 -4.55 -1.27 -5.45
N ARG A 36 -4.99 -2.45 -5.91
CA ARG A 36 -6.29 -3.05 -5.55
C ARG A 36 -6.08 -4.19 -4.56
N ALA A 37 -7.08 -4.44 -3.73
CA ALA A 37 -7.07 -5.61 -2.85
C ALA A 37 -7.25 -6.87 -3.71
N THR A 38 -6.43 -7.88 -3.46
CA THR A 38 -6.50 -9.19 -4.12
C THR A 38 -7.50 -10.12 -3.45
N GLY A 39 -7.83 -9.84 -2.19
CA GLY A 39 -8.80 -10.63 -1.44
C GLY A 39 -9.14 -10.02 -0.09
N ARG A 40 -9.76 -10.84 0.73
CA ARG A 40 -10.13 -10.51 2.11
C ARG A 40 -9.89 -11.74 2.97
N GLU A 41 -9.38 -11.55 4.18
CA GLU A 41 -9.27 -12.65 5.13
C GLU A 41 -10.65 -13.28 5.39
N PRO A 42 -10.69 -14.60 5.63
CA PRO A 42 -11.93 -15.28 5.99
C PRO A 42 -12.46 -14.77 7.33
N GLY A 43 -13.75 -14.40 7.36
CA GLY A 43 -14.45 -13.94 8.57
C GLY A 43 -15.31 -12.69 8.34
N ARG A 44 -16.29 -12.48 9.22
CA ARG A 44 -17.28 -11.36 9.11
C ARG A 44 -16.64 -9.96 9.10
N GLY A 45 -15.39 -9.85 9.58
CA GLY A 45 -14.61 -8.61 9.65
C GLY A 45 -13.24 -8.65 8.96
N GLY A 46 -12.94 -9.66 8.13
CA GLY A 46 -11.58 -9.91 7.65
C GLY A 46 -10.89 -8.68 7.02
N ALA A 47 -9.58 -8.54 7.20
CA ALA A 47 -8.84 -7.44 6.61
C ALA A 47 -8.74 -7.61 5.09
N SER A 48 -8.68 -6.50 4.36
CA SER A 48 -8.34 -6.53 2.93
C SER A 48 -6.91 -6.99 2.75
N LEU A 49 -6.70 -7.93 1.84
CA LEU A 49 -5.40 -8.48 1.47
C LEU A 49 -4.90 -7.80 0.20
N TYR A 50 -3.62 -7.48 0.16
CA TYR A 50 -2.93 -6.78 -0.92
C TYR A 50 -1.69 -7.54 -1.33
N ASP A 51 -1.43 -7.62 -2.63
CA ASP A 51 -0.20 -8.25 -3.12
C ASP A 51 1.05 -7.46 -2.71
N ARG A 52 2.02 -8.14 -2.12
CA ARG A 52 3.26 -7.54 -1.60
C ARG A 52 4.06 -6.86 -2.70
N GLU A 53 4.20 -7.51 -3.85
CA GLU A 53 4.98 -7.02 -4.98
C GLU A 53 4.29 -5.83 -5.64
N GLN A 54 2.95 -5.83 -5.72
CA GLN A 54 2.19 -4.68 -6.18
C GLN A 54 2.39 -3.46 -5.27
N VAL A 55 2.36 -3.66 -3.94
CA VAL A 55 2.61 -2.59 -2.96
C VAL A 55 4.05 -2.07 -3.05
N ARG A 56 5.04 -2.95 -3.19
CA ARG A 56 6.46 -2.57 -3.38
C ARG A 56 6.67 -1.78 -4.65
N THR A 57 6.13 -2.28 -5.76
CA THR A 57 6.19 -1.62 -7.08
C THR A 57 5.55 -0.24 -7.02
N ALA A 58 4.36 -0.13 -6.43
CA ALA A 58 3.67 1.14 -6.28
C ALA A 58 4.39 2.13 -5.36
N LYS A 59 5.04 1.63 -4.29
CA LYS A 59 5.88 2.45 -3.40
C LYS A 59 7.13 2.95 -4.11
N ALA A 60 7.76 2.12 -4.95
CA ALA A 60 8.93 2.49 -5.75
C ALA A 60 8.56 3.47 -6.87
N ALA A 61 7.42 3.25 -7.52
CA ALA A 61 6.84 4.14 -8.52
C ALA A 61 6.11 5.35 -7.91
N ARG A 62 6.25 5.61 -6.60
CA ARG A 62 5.60 6.73 -5.94
C ARG A 62 5.94 8.00 -6.72
N PRO A 63 4.94 8.77 -7.19
CA PRO A 63 5.20 10.13 -7.59
C PRO A 63 5.73 10.82 -6.33
N GLY A 64 7.04 11.11 -6.33
CA GLY A 64 7.72 11.74 -5.20
C GLY A 64 6.90 12.92 -4.71
N ARG A 65 6.89 13.13 -3.39
CA ARG A 65 6.27 14.29 -2.73
C ARG A 65 6.82 15.57 -3.37
N GLY A 66 6.18 16.03 -4.43
CA GLY A 66 6.52 17.21 -5.23
C GLY A 66 8.01 17.35 -5.56
N ALA A 67 8.37 17.27 -6.84
CA ALA A 67 9.24 18.34 -7.32
C ALA A 67 8.51 19.64 -6.92
N ARG A 68 8.94 20.29 -5.84
CA ARG A 68 8.52 21.67 -5.55
C ARG A 68 9.08 22.51 -6.71
N SER A 69 8.37 22.55 -7.82
CA SER A 69 8.65 23.49 -8.91
C SER A 69 8.32 24.93 -8.51
N ASP A 70 7.81 25.15 -7.30
CA ASP A 70 7.48 26.47 -6.75
C ASP A 70 8.65 27.20 -6.08
N LEU A 71 9.86 26.61 -5.96
CA LEU A 71 11.02 27.37 -5.48
C LEU A 71 11.54 28.32 -6.56
N LYS A 72 10.81 29.42 -6.82
CA LYS A 72 11.40 30.62 -7.37
C LYS A 72 12.38 31.17 -6.34
N LYS A 73 13.67 30.99 -6.62
CA LYS A 73 14.74 31.76 -5.99
C LYS A 73 14.53 33.23 -6.36
N THR A 74 13.98 34.03 -5.46
CA THR A 74 14.14 35.50 -5.47
C THR A 74 15.48 35.86 -4.88
#